data_AF-A0A2X2UWS3-F1
#
_entry.id   AF-A0A2X2UWS3-F1
#
_cell.length_a   1.000
_cell.length_b   1.000
_cell.length_c   1.000
_cell.angle_alpha   90.00
_cell.angle_beta   90.00
_cell.angle_gamma   90.00
#
_symmetry.space_group_name_H-M   'P 1'
#
loop_
_entity.id
_entity.type
_entity.pdbx_description
1 polymer ?
#
loop_
_entity_poly.entity_id
_entity_poly.type
_entity_poly.pdbx_seq_one_letter_code
_entity_poly.pdbx_strand_id
1 'polypeptide(L)'
;MVTSGTTSEILLHKLNEEQKMNMRIISAKDHGDSFRTLESGRAVAFMMDDALLAGERAKAKKPDNWEIVGKPQSQEAYGCMLRKNDPEFKTLVDDTIAQVQTSGEAEKMVLISGLKTQSRRKT
;
A
#
# COMPACT_ATOMS: atom_id res chain seq x y z
N MET A 1 9.07 -7.08 -7.78
CA MET A 1 8.48 -6.06 -8.67
C MET A 1 7.79 -5.00 -7.83
N VAL A 2 7.52 -3.82 -8.40
CA VAL A 2 6.99 -2.66 -7.68
C VAL A 2 6.16 -1.78 -8.63
N THR A 3 5.33 -0.89 -8.09
CA THR A 3 4.65 0.15 -8.89
C THR A 3 5.53 1.39 -8.99
N SER A 4 5.63 1.95 -10.19
CA SER A 4 6.44 3.13 -10.49
C SER A 4 6.00 4.37 -9.72
N GLY A 5 6.96 5.19 -9.31
CA GLY A 5 6.73 6.45 -8.61
C GLY A 5 6.31 6.30 -7.15
N THR A 6 6.49 5.10 -6.57
CA THR A 6 6.18 4.84 -5.16
C THR A 6 7.41 4.95 -4.27
N THR A 7 7.20 5.24 -3.00
CA THR A 7 8.20 5.09 -1.93
C THR A 7 8.81 3.68 -1.91
N SER A 8 7.97 2.65 -2.10
CA SER A 8 8.39 1.25 -2.24
C SER A 8 9.41 1.04 -3.37
N GLU A 9 9.28 1.74 -4.50
CA GLU A 9 10.25 1.62 -5.61
C GLU A 9 11.63 2.14 -5.19
N ILE A 10 11.67 3.32 -4.56
CA ILE A 10 12.91 3.92 -4.05
C ILE A 10 13.57 2.98 -3.03
N LEU A 11 12.79 2.45 -2.09
CA LEU A 11 13.29 1.53 -1.06
C LEU A 11 13.82 0.23 -1.66
N LEU A 12 13.11 -0.35 -2.62
CA LEU A 12 13.51 -1.61 -3.25
C LEU A 12 14.81 -1.45 -4.04
N HIS A 13 14.99 -0.33 -4.74
CA HIS A 13 16.23 -0.02 -5.44
C HIS A 13 17.40 0.15 -4.48
N LYS A 14 17.21 0.93 -3.41
CA LYS A 14 18.22 1.14 -2.37
C LYS A 14 18.63 -0.17 -1.71
N LEU A 15 17.65 -1.00 -1.34
CA LEU A 15 17.88 -2.33 -0.75
C LEU A 15 18.68 -3.24 -1.68
N ASN A 16 18.35 -3.24 -2.98
CA ASN A 16 19.03 -4.06 -3.97
C ASN A 16 20.52 -3.68 -4.11
N GLU A 17 20.82 -2.39 -4.06
CA GLU A 17 22.18 -1.85 -4.15
C GLU A 17 22.96 -2.12 -2.86
N GLU A 18 22.42 -1.73 -1.69
CA GLU A 18 23.11 -1.84 -0.41
C GLU A 18 23.37 -3.30 0.00
N GLN A 19 22.41 -4.19 -0.24
CA GLN A 19 22.53 -5.61 0.12
C GLN A 19 23.00 -6.50 -1.03
N LYS A 20 23.31 -5.92 -2.20
CA LYS A 20 23.82 -6.64 -3.39
C LYS A 20 22.94 -7.85 -3.77
N MET A 21 21.63 -7.66 -3.72
CA MET A 21 20.67 -8.76 -3.87
C MET A 21 20.51 -9.23 -5.32
N ASN A 22 21.10 -8.52 -6.29
CA ASN A 22 21.06 -8.83 -7.71
C ASN A 22 19.63 -9.04 -8.24
N MET A 23 18.66 -8.29 -7.71
CA MET A 23 17.28 -8.35 -8.12
C MET A 23 17.08 -7.65 -9.46
N ARG A 24 16.33 -8.29 -10.36
CA ARG A 24 15.76 -7.61 -11.53
C ARG A 24 14.44 -6.96 -11.14
N ILE A 25 14.49 -5.65 -10.90
CA ILE A 25 13.30 -4.88 -10.51
C ILE A 25 12.47 -4.58 -11.76
N ILE A 26 11.19 -4.97 -11.71
CA ILE A 26 10.19 -4.65 -12.72
C ILE A 26 9.30 -3.58 -12.12
N SER A 27 9.18 -2.45 -12.80
CA SER A 27 8.32 -1.34 -12.40
C SER A 27 7.10 -1.29 -13.32
N ALA A 28 5.91 -1.42 -12.73
CA ALA A 28 4.62 -1.37 -13.44
C ALA A 28 3.91 -0.03 -13.22
N LYS A 29 3.02 0.34 -14.13
CA LYS A 29 2.34 1.65 -14.13
C LYS A 29 1.36 1.81 -12.97
N ASP A 30 0.64 0.75 -12.61
CA ASP A 30 -0.35 0.76 -11.52
C ASP A 30 -0.27 -0.52 -10.67
N HIS A 31 -0.98 -0.54 -9.55
CA HIS A 31 -0.96 -1.68 -8.61
C HIS A 31 -1.61 -2.94 -9.17
N GLY A 32 -2.62 -2.81 -10.03
CA GLY A 32 -3.30 -3.94 -10.66
C GLY A 32 -2.42 -4.61 -11.73
N ASP A 33 -1.72 -3.82 -12.55
CA ASP A 33 -0.69 -4.27 -13.48
C ASP A 33 0.47 -4.94 -12.74
N SER A 34 0.85 -4.38 -11.59
CA SER A 34 1.82 -5.01 -10.71
C SER A 34 1.35 -6.39 -10.27
N PHE A 35 0.16 -6.49 -9.71
CA PHE A 35 -0.39 -7.76 -9.28
C PHE A 35 -0.56 -8.77 -10.43
N ARG A 36 -1.03 -8.33 -11.61
CA ARG A 36 -1.14 -9.21 -12.81
C ARG A 36 0.20 -9.75 -13.28
N THR A 37 1.28 -8.97 -13.14
CA THR A 37 2.62 -9.41 -13.50
C THR A 37 3.15 -10.47 -12.53
N LEU A 38 2.79 -10.38 -11.24
CA LEU A 38 3.00 -11.43 -10.26
C LEU A 38 2.12 -12.66 -10.58
N GLU A 39 0.82 -12.47 -10.82
CA GLU A 39 -0.15 -13.54 -11.12
C GLU A 39 0.22 -14.33 -12.38
N SER A 40 0.79 -13.67 -13.39
CA SER A 40 1.24 -14.32 -14.62
C SER A 40 2.62 -14.98 -14.50
N GLY A 41 3.26 -14.96 -13.33
CA GLY A 41 4.60 -15.53 -13.10
C GLY A 41 5.76 -14.75 -13.74
N ARG A 42 5.55 -13.50 -14.17
CA ARG A 42 6.62 -12.64 -14.72
C ARG A 42 7.49 -12.03 -13.62
N ALA A 43 6.98 -11.99 -12.39
CA ALA A 43 7.69 -11.65 -11.17
C ALA A 43 7.41 -12.71 -10.09
N VAL A 44 8.33 -12.83 -9.12
CA VAL A 44 8.21 -13.78 -8.00
C VAL A 44 7.65 -13.14 -6.73
N ALA A 45 7.69 -11.82 -6.62
CA ALA A 45 7.17 -11.05 -5.48
C ALA A 45 6.78 -9.63 -5.92
N PHE A 46 5.78 -9.06 -5.27
CA PHE A 46 5.35 -7.66 -5.41
C PHE A 46 5.54 -6.94 -4.07
N MET A 47 6.43 -5.94 -4.04
CA MET A 47 6.66 -5.10 -2.87
C MET A 47 5.77 -3.86 -2.97
N MET A 48 4.89 -3.67 -1.99
CA MET A 48 4.00 -2.52 -1.84
C MET A 48 3.44 -2.50 -0.41
N ASP A 49 2.70 -1.45 -0.06
CA ASP A 49 1.99 -1.32 1.22
C ASP A 49 1.06 -2.51 1.48
N ASP A 50 1.00 -2.97 2.72
CA ASP A 50 0.27 -4.19 3.09
C ASP A 50 -1.24 -4.10 2.81
N ALA A 51 -1.85 -2.93 3.03
CA ALA A 51 -3.24 -2.64 2.69
C ALA A 51 -3.51 -2.70 1.17
N LEU A 52 -2.56 -2.27 0.34
CA LEU A 52 -2.69 -2.35 -1.13
C LEU A 52 -2.50 -3.79 -1.62
N LEU A 53 -1.52 -4.51 -1.08
CA LEU A 53 -1.32 -5.94 -1.37
C LEU A 53 -2.55 -6.76 -0.97
N ALA A 54 -3.14 -6.44 0.18
CA ALA A 54 -4.39 -7.01 0.64
C ALA A 54 -5.56 -6.75 -0.32
N GLY A 55 -5.70 -5.51 -0.79
CA GLY A 55 -6.73 -5.11 -1.75
C GLY A 55 -6.58 -5.83 -3.09
N GLU A 56 -5.36 -5.96 -3.61
CA GLU A 56 -5.11 -6.72 -4.84
C GLU A 56 -5.37 -8.22 -4.66
N ARG A 57 -4.96 -8.80 -3.52
CA ARG A 57 -5.26 -10.20 -3.19
C ARG A 57 -6.76 -10.45 -3.12
N ALA A 58 -7.55 -9.53 -2.55
CA ALA A 58 -9.01 -9.65 -2.47
C ALA A 58 -9.69 -9.67 -3.86
N LYS A 59 -9.05 -9.06 -4.88
CA LYS A 59 -9.51 -9.05 -6.27
C LYS A 59 -8.96 -10.21 -7.11
N ALA A 60 -8.02 -10.99 -6.57
CA ALA A 60 -7.36 -12.07 -7.30
C ALA A 60 -8.31 -13.21 -7.65
N LYS A 61 -8.00 -13.97 -8.71
CA LYS A 61 -8.81 -15.15 -9.09
C LYS A 61 -8.82 -16.23 -8.02
N LYS A 62 -7.69 -16.40 -7.34
CA LYS A 62 -7.49 -17.34 -6.23
C LYS A 62 -6.76 -16.63 -5.10
N PRO A 63 -7.48 -15.93 -4.20
CA PRO A 63 -6.86 -15.16 -3.11
C PRO A 63 -5.95 -15.99 -2.20
N ASP A 64 -6.30 -17.27 -1.98
CA ASP A 64 -5.55 -18.20 -1.11
C ASP A 64 -4.17 -18.58 -1.65
N ASN A 65 -3.89 -18.31 -2.93
CA ASN A 65 -2.57 -18.54 -3.52
C ASN A 65 -1.56 -17.45 -3.14
N TRP A 66 -1.97 -16.40 -2.43
CA TRP A 66 -1.14 -15.21 -2.20
C TRP A 66 -0.99 -14.91 -0.71
N GLU A 67 0.27 -14.85 -0.28
CA GLU A 67 0.65 -14.52 1.08
C GLU A 67 1.39 -13.17 1.12
N ILE A 68 1.09 -12.37 2.16
CA ILE A 68 1.83 -11.14 2.45
C ILE A 68 2.89 -11.50 3.49
N VAL A 69 4.15 -11.47 3.08
CA VAL A 69 5.30 -11.94 3.88
C VAL A 69 6.38 -10.86 4.01
N GLY A 70 7.35 -11.11 4.90
CA GLY A 70 8.51 -10.25 5.10
C GLY A 70 8.35 -9.24 6.23
N LYS A 71 9.47 -8.65 6.64
CA LYS A 71 9.50 -7.55 7.62
C LYS A 71 9.16 -6.23 6.91
N PRO A 72 8.29 -5.37 7.49
CA PRO A 72 8.04 -4.05 6.95
C PRO A 72 9.35 -3.27 6.75
N GLN A 73 9.53 -2.68 5.58
CA GLN A 73 10.72 -1.86 5.26
C GLN A 73 10.51 -0.39 5.66
N SER A 74 9.27 0.05 5.77
CA SER A 74 8.88 1.40 6.18
C SER A 74 7.53 1.37 6.92
N GLN A 75 7.23 2.46 7.61
CA GLN A 75 5.89 2.77 8.11
C GLN A 75 5.48 4.11 7.51
N GLU A 76 4.41 4.13 6.74
CA GLU A 76 4.02 5.27 5.92
C GLU A 76 2.61 5.73 6.29
N ALA A 77 2.46 7.04 6.55
CA ALA A 77 1.17 7.64 6.88
C ALA A 77 0.49 8.12 5.60
N TYR A 78 -0.71 7.60 5.33
CA TYR A 78 -1.54 8.09 4.22
C TYR A 78 -2.23 9.40 4.60
N GLY A 79 -2.22 10.35 3.67
CA GLY A 79 -2.91 11.63 3.80
C GLY A 79 -3.51 12.09 2.48
N CYS A 80 -4.54 12.92 2.54
CA CYS A 80 -5.09 13.58 1.36
C CYS A 80 -4.06 14.58 0.81
N MET A 81 -3.64 14.39 -0.44
CA MET A 81 -2.67 15.27 -1.08
C MET A 81 -3.36 16.55 -1.57
N LEU A 82 -2.78 17.69 -1.23
CA LEU A 82 -3.28 19.03 -1.57
C LEU A 82 -2.17 19.84 -2.23
N ARG A 83 -2.53 20.89 -2.96
CA ARG A 83 -1.53 21.86 -3.45
C ARG A 83 -0.87 22.56 -2.27
N LYS A 84 0.43 22.83 -2.40
CA LYS A 84 1.18 23.59 -1.40
C LYS A 84 0.70 25.05 -1.38
N ASN A 85 0.80 25.68 -0.20
CA ASN A 85 0.49 27.10 0.05
C ASN A 85 -1.00 27.47 -0.07
N ASP A 86 -1.90 26.51 0.17
CA ASP A 86 -3.35 26.72 0.26
C ASP A 86 -3.83 26.39 1.69
N PRO A 87 -3.56 27.26 2.69
CA PRO A 87 -3.83 26.96 4.09
C PRO A 87 -5.32 26.92 4.40
N GLU A 88 -6.14 27.73 3.73
CA GLU A 88 -7.59 27.74 3.92
C GLU A 88 -8.21 26.41 3.49
N PHE A 89 -7.83 25.90 2.32
CA PHE A 89 -8.31 24.60 1.86
C PHE A 89 -7.77 23.47 2.73
N LYS A 90 -6.53 23.56 3.20
CA LYS A 90 -5.98 22.59 4.14
C LYS A 90 -6.78 22.55 5.44
N THR A 91 -7.11 23.69 6.03
CA THR A 91 -7.93 23.74 7.26
C THR A 91 -9.28 23.08 7.07
N LEU A 92 -9.97 23.37 5.95
CA LEU A 92 -11.25 22.73 5.63
C LEU A 92 -11.14 21.19 5.58
N VAL A 93 -10.12 20.69 4.91
CA VAL A 93 -9.87 19.24 4.78
C VAL A 93 -9.51 18.62 6.13
N ASP A 94 -8.62 19.26 6.89
CA ASP A 94 -8.19 18.79 8.21
C ASP A 94 -9.36 18.75 9.20
N ASP A 95 -10.18 19.80 9.26
CA ASP A 95 -11.34 19.89 10.16
C ASP A 95 -12.38 18.80 9.83
N THR A 96 -12.61 18.56 8.54
CA THR A 96 -13.52 17.49 8.08
C THR A 96 -12.98 16.12 8.50
N ILE A 97 -11.69 15.86 8.28
CA ILE A 97 -11.06 14.59 8.67
C ILE A 97 -11.09 14.42 10.20
N ALA A 98 -10.79 15.47 10.97
CA ALA A 98 -10.80 15.44 12.42
C ALA A 98 -12.20 15.14 12.97
N GLN A 99 -13.25 15.74 12.41
CA GLN A 99 -14.63 15.45 12.78
C GLN A 99 -14.98 13.98 12.55
N VAL A 100 -14.65 13.44 11.38
CA VAL A 100 -14.94 12.04 11.01
C VAL A 100 -14.13 11.03 11.84
N GLN A 101 -12.88 11.38 12.19
CA GLN A 101 -12.03 10.56 13.04
C GLN A 101 -12.52 10.53 14.49
N THR A 102 -12.88 11.69 15.05
CA THR A 102 -13.28 11.83 16.47
C THR A 102 -14.71 11.41 16.74
N SER A 103 -15.61 11.44 15.74
CA SER A 103 -16.99 10.96 15.86
C SER A 103 -17.12 9.42 15.89
N GLY A 104 -16.04 8.70 15.60
CA GLY A 104 -16.05 7.24 15.43
C GLY A 104 -16.58 6.77 14.06
N GLU A 105 -16.96 7.67 13.16
CA GLU A 105 -17.36 7.32 11.79
C GLU A 105 -16.20 6.72 10.99
N ALA A 106 -14.97 7.24 11.17
CA ALA A 106 -13.78 6.66 10.56
C ALA A 106 -13.59 5.18 10.92
N GLU A 107 -13.82 4.83 12.19
CA GLU A 107 -13.71 3.44 12.64
C GLU A 107 -14.76 2.53 11.98
N LYS A 108 -15.98 3.04 11.78
CA LYS A 108 -17.04 2.32 11.05
C LYS A 108 -16.64 2.12 9.59
N MET A 109 -16.08 3.12 8.94
CA MET A 109 -15.62 3.01 7.54
C MET A 109 -14.51 1.96 7.39
N VAL A 110 -13.54 1.92 8.32
CA VAL A 110 -12.46 0.92 8.35
C VAL A 110 -13.00 -0.49 8.59
N LEU A 111 -14.07 -0.63 9.38
CA LEU A 111 -14.72 -1.91 9.60
C LEU A 111 -15.38 -2.44 8.31
N ILE A 112 -16.09 -1.57 7.59
CA ILE A 112 -16.80 -1.91 6.35
C ILE A 112 -15.81 -2.30 5.24
N SER A 113 -14.64 -1.65 5.17
CA SER A 113 -13.61 -1.97 4.18
C SER A 113 -12.83 -3.26 4.46
N GLY A 114 -13.09 -3.94 5.58
CA GLY A 114 -12.46 -5.21 5.94
C GLY A 114 -11.00 -5.09 6.42
N LEU A 115 -10.42 -3.88 6.46
CA LEU A 115 -9.05 -3.61 6.89
C LEU A 115 -8.79 -4.00 8.35
N LYS A 116 -9.81 -3.88 9.22
CA LYS A 116 -9.71 -4.25 10.64
C LYS A 116 -9.46 -5.75 10.87
N THR A 117 -9.92 -6.60 9.94
CA THR A 117 -9.80 -8.06 10.01
C THR A 117 -8.38 -8.54 9.69
N GLN A 118 -7.60 -7.75 8.95
CA GLN A 118 -6.21 -8.07 8.60
C GLN A 118 -5.20 -7.72 9.68
N SER A 119 -5.42 -6.63 10.42
CA SER A 119 -4.57 -6.25 11.56
C SER A 119 -4.59 -7.29 12.69
N ARG A 120 -5.73 -7.96 12.92
CA ARG A 120 -5.89 -8.98 13.99
C ARG A 120 -5.24 -10.35 13.70
N ARG A 121 -4.73 -10.61 12.50
CA ARG A 121 -4.07 -11.90 12.17
C ARG A 121 -2.54 -11.91 12.42
N LYS A 122 -1.98 -10.84 13.00
CA LYS A 122 -0.53 -10.71 13.31
C LYS A 122 -0.21 -10.81 14.81
N THR A 123 -0.97 -11.59 15.58
CA THR A 123 -0.61 -12.03 16.94
C THR A 123 -0.48 -13.54 17.00
#